data_AF-A0AB73HW93-F1
#
_entry.id   AF-A0AB73HW93-F1
#
_cell.length_a   1.000
_cell.length_b   1.000
_cell.length_c   1.000
_cell.angle_alpha   90.00
_cell.angle_beta   90.00
_cell.angle_gamma   90.00
#
_symmetry.space_group_name_H-M   'P 1'
#
loop_
_entity.id
_entity.type
_entity.pdbx_description
1 polymer ?
#
loop_
_entity_poly.entity_id
_entity_poly.type
_entity_poly.pdbx_seq_one_letter_code
_entity_poly.pdbx_strand_id
1 'polypeptide(L)'
;MDSHSGPLNRDYQRIHQEATLLAGRLTDLAQRASVYHHLYQDSGGRNVFPLIAAHGALWGAGYFALGMKIGTLLSARFLLDPALRQDKLRQLHAFADAFREINRQVCVEAYTAYHFSKLHGYTATAERYIEPRLLAALNRCHRAQKLGEPLPRPARRELFEAFFLWEQTAIVGPAVERALDALDWPLIRRVALRPRIAFAYFTRRRDMQFADFASTRERIEKGLRAYELAEQVGLQQVEQALRRYGVLPPAFFRDSVSYFGELRGRLLAAQPSSSAFSAS
;
A
#
# COMPACT_ATOMS: atom_id res chain seq x y z
N MET A 1 16.97 -16.42 -29.27
CA MET A 1 17.40 -16.72 -27.89
C MET A 1 17.47 -15.38 -27.19
N ASP A 2 16.35 -15.01 -26.58
CA ASP A 2 16.06 -13.63 -26.23
C ASP A 2 16.78 -13.24 -24.95
N SER A 3 17.56 -12.17 -25.05
CA SER A 3 18.31 -11.59 -23.96
C SER A 3 17.35 -10.98 -22.92
N HIS A 4 16.91 -11.80 -21.96
CA HIS A 4 16.22 -11.36 -20.74
C HIS A 4 17.07 -10.45 -19.81
N SER A 5 18.16 -9.87 -20.33
CA SER A 5 19.21 -9.17 -19.57
C SER A 5 19.43 -7.73 -20.04
N GLY A 6 18.39 -7.05 -20.54
CA GLY A 6 18.49 -5.65 -20.94
C GLY A 6 18.66 -4.67 -19.75
N PRO A 7 19.19 -3.45 -19.97
CA PRO A 7 19.31 -2.41 -18.93
C PRO A 7 18.00 -2.14 -18.17
N LEU A 8 16.85 -2.16 -18.87
CA LEU A 8 15.53 -1.96 -18.26
C LEU A 8 15.20 -3.05 -17.23
N ASN A 9 15.46 -4.33 -17.54
CA ASN A 9 15.18 -5.41 -16.60
C ASN A 9 16.06 -5.27 -15.34
N ARG A 10 17.33 -4.93 -15.51
CA ARG A 10 18.25 -4.69 -14.38
C ARG A 10 17.77 -3.56 -13.48
N ASP A 11 17.36 -2.43 -14.06
CA ASP A 11 16.83 -1.32 -13.28
C ASP A 11 15.50 -1.63 -12.60
N TYR A 12 14.60 -2.33 -13.29
CA TYR A 12 13.34 -2.79 -12.70
C TYR A 12 13.62 -3.65 -11.47
N GLN A 13 14.46 -4.68 -11.61
CA GLN A 13 14.83 -5.59 -10.52
C GLN A 13 15.50 -4.86 -9.36
N ARG A 14 16.42 -3.93 -9.64
CA ARG A 14 17.09 -3.13 -8.62
C ARG A 14 16.09 -2.27 -7.83
N ILE A 15 15.20 -1.57 -8.53
CA ILE A 15 14.18 -0.72 -7.90
C ILE A 15 13.19 -1.58 -7.11
N HIS A 16 12.80 -2.75 -7.63
CA HIS A 16 11.89 -3.67 -6.96
C HIS A 16 12.49 -4.27 -5.67
N GLN A 17 13.77 -4.63 -5.70
CA GLN A 17 14.51 -5.07 -4.51
C GLN A 17 14.58 -3.96 -3.46
N GLU A 18 14.91 -2.75 -3.87
CA GLU A 18 14.90 -1.58 -2.99
C GLU A 18 13.51 -1.34 -2.39
N ALA A 19 12.46 -1.39 -3.22
CA ALA A 19 11.07 -1.26 -2.80
C ALA A 19 10.68 -2.32 -1.78
N THR A 20 11.15 -3.56 -1.96
CA THR A 20 10.92 -4.68 -1.04
C THR A 20 11.52 -4.42 0.34
N LEU A 21 12.74 -3.89 0.40
CA LEU A 21 13.37 -3.49 1.68
C LEU A 21 12.59 -2.35 2.35
N LEU A 22 12.24 -1.33 1.56
CA LEU A 22 11.51 -0.16 2.01
C LEU A 22 10.10 -0.49 2.49
N ALA A 23 9.45 -1.50 1.93
CA ALA A 23 8.14 -1.96 2.39
C ALA A 23 8.21 -2.68 3.76
N GLY A 24 9.40 -3.13 4.17
CA GLY A 24 9.67 -3.74 5.47
C GLY A 24 8.95 -5.07 5.69
N ARG A 25 8.85 -5.49 6.95
CA ARG A 25 8.09 -6.67 7.39
C ARG A 25 6.59 -6.34 7.51
N LEU A 26 5.76 -7.36 7.72
CA LEU A 26 4.30 -7.19 7.85
C LEU A 26 3.88 -6.15 8.89
N THR A 27 4.63 -6.01 9.98
CA THR A 27 4.34 -5.08 11.08
C THR A 27 4.89 -3.67 10.88
N ASP A 28 5.73 -3.43 9.88
CA ASP A 28 6.43 -2.15 9.66
C ASP A 28 5.53 -1.12 8.94
N LEU A 29 4.33 -0.91 9.47
CA LEU A 29 3.30 -0.04 8.87
C LEU A 29 3.75 1.44 8.83
N ALA A 30 4.49 1.90 9.84
CA ALA A 30 5.07 3.24 9.87
C ALA A 30 6.11 3.43 8.75
N GLN A 31 6.92 2.39 8.50
CA GLN A 31 7.89 2.38 7.42
C GLN A 31 7.18 2.52 6.08
N ARG A 32 6.17 1.68 5.80
CA ARG A 32 5.37 1.78 4.57
C ARG A 32 4.69 3.12 4.39
N ALA A 33 4.09 3.66 5.45
CA ALA A 33 3.48 4.99 5.39
C ALA A 33 4.49 6.07 5.01
N SER A 34 5.74 5.97 5.47
CA SER A 34 6.80 6.91 5.05
C SER A 34 7.24 6.73 3.60
N VAL A 35 7.25 5.50 3.07
CA VAL A 35 7.53 5.24 1.64
C VAL A 35 6.44 5.85 0.76
N TYR A 36 5.17 5.58 1.08
CA TYR A 36 4.05 6.17 0.35
C TYR A 36 4.06 7.69 0.39
N HIS A 37 4.33 8.26 1.56
CA HIS A 37 4.42 9.71 1.70
C HIS A 37 5.58 10.30 0.89
N HIS A 38 6.72 9.62 0.84
CA HIS A 38 7.83 10.00 -0.04
C HIS A 38 7.39 10.07 -1.51
N LEU A 39 6.65 9.07 -2.02
CA LEU A 39 6.15 9.11 -3.42
C LEU A 39 5.22 10.31 -3.68
N TYR A 40 4.35 10.63 -2.72
CA TYR A 40 3.49 11.82 -2.79
C TYR A 40 4.33 13.10 -2.83
N GLN A 41 5.32 13.24 -1.95
CA GLN A 41 6.17 14.42 -1.86
C GLN A 41 7.13 14.57 -3.05
N ASP A 42 7.77 13.50 -3.50
CA ASP A 42 8.67 13.52 -4.67
C ASP A 42 7.91 13.92 -5.94
N SER A 43 6.63 13.54 -6.04
CA SER A 43 5.75 14.00 -7.13
C SER A 43 5.34 15.47 -7.02
N GLY A 44 5.73 16.17 -5.94
CA GLY A 44 5.28 17.51 -5.58
C GLY A 44 3.77 17.58 -5.32
N GLY A 45 3.21 16.53 -4.73
CA GLY A 45 1.79 16.41 -4.40
C GLY A 45 0.86 16.03 -5.55
N ARG A 46 1.41 15.61 -6.70
CA ARG A 46 0.65 15.27 -7.91
C ARG A 46 0.09 13.84 -7.87
N ASN A 47 0.85 12.90 -7.31
CA ASN A 47 0.44 11.49 -7.17
C ASN A 47 -0.27 11.27 -5.84
N VAL A 48 -1.61 11.33 -5.83
CA VAL A 48 -2.44 11.27 -4.61
C VAL A 48 -2.61 9.84 -4.08
N PHE A 49 -2.49 8.83 -4.93
CA PHE A 49 -2.70 7.42 -4.53
C PHE A 49 -1.82 7.01 -3.33
N PRO A 50 -0.49 7.23 -3.34
CA PRO A 50 0.36 6.90 -2.20
C PRO A 50 -0.10 7.58 -0.90
N LEU A 51 -0.50 8.85 -0.94
CA LEU A 51 -0.96 9.54 0.27
C LEU A 51 -2.17 8.83 0.92
N ILE A 52 -3.15 8.41 0.11
CA ILE A 52 -4.31 7.66 0.60
C ILE A 52 -3.91 6.25 1.04
N ALA A 53 -2.98 5.60 0.34
CA ALA A 53 -2.44 4.29 0.73
C ALA A 53 -1.70 4.34 2.09
N ALA A 54 -1.03 5.45 2.42
CA ALA A 54 -0.45 5.69 3.73
C ALA A 54 -1.52 5.72 4.83
N HIS A 55 -2.65 6.41 4.59
CA HIS A 55 -3.81 6.35 5.49
C HIS A 55 -4.35 4.92 5.65
N GLY A 56 -4.40 4.15 4.56
CA GLY A 56 -4.78 2.74 4.56
C GLY A 56 -3.89 1.87 5.44
N ALA A 57 -2.57 1.99 5.28
CA ALA A 57 -1.58 1.27 6.09
C ALA A 57 -1.74 1.58 7.59
N LEU A 58 -1.84 2.86 7.95
CA LEU A 58 -1.95 3.28 9.35
C LEU A 58 -3.32 2.94 9.97
N TRP A 59 -4.41 3.09 9.22
CA TRP A 59 -5.75 2.68 9.68
C TRP A 59 -5.82 1.16 9.90
N GLY A 60 -5.21 0.37 9.01
CA GLY A 60 -5.17 -1.08 9.12
C GLY A 60 -4.57 -1.56 10.45
N ALA A 61 -3.59 -0.85 11.01
CA ALA A 61 -2.99 -1.16 12.31
C ALA A 61 -4.06 -1.28 13.42
N GLY A 62 -4.90 -0.27 13.54
CA GLY A 62 -5.96 -0.22 14.55
C GLY A 62 -7.08 -1.22 14.29
N TYR A 63 -7.47 -1.38 13.01
CA TYR A 63 -8.50 -2.33 12.61
C TYR A 63 -8.11 -3.78 12.96
N PHE A 64 -6.90 -4.22 12.59
CA PHE A 64 -6.45 -5.58 12.90
C PHE A 64 -6.25 -5.77 14.40
N ALA A 65 -5.73 -4.78 15.13
CA ALA A 65 -5.60 -4.88 16.59
C ALA A 65 -6.98 -5.09 17.28
N LEU A 66 -8.01 -4.38 16.83
CA LEU A 66 -9.37 -4.58 17.33
C LEU A 66 -9.94 -5.95 16.91
N GLY A 67 -9.76 -6.34 15.65
CA GLY A 67 -10.18 -7.64 15.12
C GLY A 67 -9.56 -8.81 15.89
N MET A 68 -8.27 -8.72 16.22
CA MET A 68 -7.57 -9.72 17.04
C MET A 68 -8.17 -9.84 18.45
N LYS A 69 -8.50 -8.72 19.10
CA LYS A 69 -9.15 -8.74 20.43
C LYS A 69 -10.53 -9.40 20.37
N ILE A 70 -11.35 -9.02 19.40
CA ILE A 70 -12.69 -9.59 19.19
C ILE A 70 -12.59 -11.09 18.89
N GLY A 71 -11.71 -11.49 17.98
CA GLY A 71 -11.52 -12.89 17.64
C GLY A 71 -10.98 -13.73 18.79
N THR A 72 -10.10 -13.16 19.61
CA THR A 72 -9.63 -13.81 20.84
C THR A 72 -10.78 -14.04 21.82
N LEU A 73 -11.65 -13.05 22.02
CA LEU A 73 -12.85 -13.20 22.84
C LEU A 73 -13.79 -14.28 22.28
N LEU A 74 -14.07 -14.24 20.97
CA LEU A 74 -14.94 -15.21 20.30
C LEU A 74 -14.37 -16.63 20.26
N SER A 75 -13.06 -16.79 20.47
CA SER A 75 -12.40 -18.09 20.61
C SER A 75 -12.75 -18.78 21.93
N ALA A 76 -13.25 -18.05 22.94
CA ALA A 76 -13.59 -18.60 24.26
C ALA A 76 -14.68 -19.68 24.20
N ARG A 77 -15.51 -19.70 23.16
CA ARG A 77 -16.47 -20.80 22.92
C ARG A 77 -15.82 -22.17 22.74
N PHE A 78 -14.52 -22.19 22.40
CA PHE A 78 -13.74 -23.41 22.16
C PHE A 78 -12.83 -23.75 23.36
N LEU A 79 -13.09 -23.21 24.56
CA LEU A 79 -12.23 -23.48 25.73
C LEU A 79 -12.17 -24.97 26.11
N LEU A 80 -13.21 -25.74 25.80
CA LEU A 80 -13.27 -27.18 26.03
C LEU A 80 -12.54 -28.00 24.95
N ASP A 81 -12.11 -27.36 23.86
CA ASP A 81 -11.29 -27.97 22.80
C ASP A 81 -10.09 -27.06 22.51
N PRO A 82 -8.99 -27.21 23.29
CA PRO A 82 -7.81 -26.37 23.16
C PRO A 82 -7.16 -26.42 21.78
N ALA A 83 -7.21 -27.58 21.11
CA ALA A 83 -6.63 -27.76 19.78
C ALA A 83 -7.41 -26.95 18.74
N LEU A 84 -8.75 -27.04 18.76
CA LEU A 84 -9.62 -26.24 17.91
C LEU A 84 -9.47 -24.74 18.19
N ARG A 85 -9.39 -24.36 19.47
CA ARG A 85 -9.18 -22.95 19.84
C ARG A 85 -7.88 -22.40 19.27
N GLN A 86 -6.78 -23.15 19.42
CA GLN A 86 -5.48 -22.77 18.88
C GLN A 86 -5.52 -22.68 17.36
N ASP A 87 -6.20 -23.61 16.69
CA ASP A 87 -6.41 -23.59 15.24
C ASP A 87 -7.14 -22.32 14.78
N LYS A 88 -8.27 -21.98 15.40
CA LYS A 88 -9.03 -20.76 15.04
C LYS A 88 -8.26 -19.47 15.29
N LEU A 89 -7.47 -19.41 16.38
CA LEU A 89 -6.59 -18.28 16.62
C LEU A 89 -5.48 -18.20 15.58
N ARG A 90 -4.88 -19.32 15.17
CA ARG A 90 -3.85 -19.37 14.12
C ARG A 90 -4.39 -18.86 12.79
N GLN A 91 -5.59 -19.31 12.40
CA GLN A 91 -6.27 -18.84 11.19
C GLN A 91 -6.56 -17.34 11.24
N LEU A 92 -6.98 -16.81 12.38
CA LEU A 92 -7.21 -15.36 12.56
C LEU A 92 -5.92 -14.55 12.38
N HIS A 93 -4.80 -15.02 12.93
CA HIS A 93 -3.49 -14.37 12.73
C HIS A 93 -3.07 -14.43 11.26
N ALA A 94 -3.16 -15.60 10.62
CA ALA A 94 -2.83 -15.79 9.22
C ALA A 94 -3.68 -14.88 8.31
N PHE A 95 -4.97 -14.71 8.62
CA PHE A 95 -5.85 -13.80 7.91
C PHE A 95 -5.41 -12.34 8.07
N ALA A 96 -5.08 -11.89 9.28
CA ALA A 96 -4.58 -10.53 9.50
C ALA A 96 -3.24 -10.29 8.78
N ASP A 97 -2.35 -11.29 8.79
CA ASP A 97 -1.06 -11.23 8.11
C ASP A 97 -1.20 -11.19 6.58
N ALA A 98 -2.17 -11.92 6.01
CA ALA A 98 -2.47 -11.84 4.58
C ALA A 98 -2.85 -10.41 4.16
N PHE A 99 -3.65 -9.69 4.95
CA PHE A 99 -3.99 -8.29 4.63
C PHE A 99 -2.81 -7.33 4.80
N ARG A 100 -1.93 -7.56 5.79
CA ARG A 100 -0.69 -6.80 5.93
C ARG A 100 0.23 -7.03 4.74
N GLU A 101 0.28 -8.26 4.24
CA GLU A 101 1.06 -8.65 3.06
C GLU A 101 0.53 -7.99 1.79
N ILE A 102 -0.80 -7.91 1.61
CA ILE A 102 -1.41 -7.16 0.50
C ILE A 102 -0.94 -5.70 0.52
N ASN A 103 -1.03 -5.03 1.68
CA ASN A 103 -0.55 -3.66 1.81
C ASN A 103 0.96 -3.54 1.53
N ARG A 104 1.76 -4.53 1.94
CA ARG A 104 3.19 -4.57 1.64
C ARG A 104 3.45 -4.69 0.15
N GLN A 105 2.78 -5.60 -0.55
CA GLN A 105 2.90 -5.79 -2.00
C GLN A 105 2.51 -4.54 -2.78
N VAL A 106 1.37 -3.92 -2.44
CA VAL A 106 0.97 -2.64 -3.04
C VAL A 106 2.04 -1.56 -2.83
N CYS A 107 2.68 -1.50 -1.66
CA CYS A 107 3.76 -0.54 -1.40
C CYS A 107 4.98 -0.79 -2.30
N VAL A 108 5.38 -2.06 -2.44
CA VAL A 108 6.50 -2.47 -3.31
C VAL A 108 6.23 -2.05 -4.74
N GLU A 109 5.06 -2.40 -5.26
CA GLU A 109 4.75 -2.13 -6.67
C GLU A 109 4.48 -0.65 -6.94
N ALA A 110 3.92 0.10 -5.99
CA ALA A 110 3.76 1.55 -6.12
C ALA A 110 5.10 2.28 -6.19
N TYR A 111 6.05 1.91 -5.34
CA TYR A 111 7.41 2.46 -5.41
C TYR A 111 8.08 2.07 -6.73
N THR A 112 7.97 0.80 -7.11
CA THR A 112 8.59 0.27 -8.33
C THR A 112 8.05 0.95 -9.57
N ALA A 113 6.72 0.96 -9.77
CA ALA A 113 6.09 1.59 -10.91
C ALA A 113 6.42 3.08 -10.99
N TYR A 114 6.38 3.80 -9.87
CA TYR A 114 6.67 5.24 -9.82
C TYR A 114 8.12 5.54 -10.22
N HIS A 115 9.11 4.92 -9.58
CA HIS A 115 10.53 5.20 -9.87
C HIS A 115 10.98 4.64 -11.22
N PHE A 116 10.48 3.46 -11.62
CA PHE A 116 10.79 2.89 -12.92
C PHE A 116 10.24 3.76 -14.06
N SER A 117 8.98 4.18 -13.99
CA SER A 117 8.42 5.09 -15.01
C SER A 117 9.08 6.46 -15.02
N LYS A 118 9.56 6.97 -13.87
CA LYS A 118 10.31 8.23 -13.81
C LYS A 118 11.62 8.17 -14.61
N LEU A 119 12.28 7.02 -14.61
CA LEU A 119 13.54 6.79 -15.32
C LEU A 119 13.34 6.38 -16.78
N HIS A 120 12.40 5.46 -17.03
CA HIS A 120 12.29 4.71 -18.28
C HIS A 120 10.93 4.84 -18.97
N GLY A 121 10.02 5.66 -18.45
CA GLY A 121 8.62 5.63 -18.87
C GLY A 121 8.35 6.02 -20.34
N TYR A 122 9.32 6.68 -21.00
CA TYR A 122 9.26 7.02 -22.43
C TYR A 122 10.13 6.11 -23.31
N THR A 123 10.81 5.13 -22.73
CA THR A 123 11.60 4.16 -23.49
C THR A 123 10.68 3.16 -24.19
N ALA A 124 11.00 2.82 -25.44
CA ALA A 124 10.33 1.73 -26.13
C ALA A 124 10.37 0.47 -25.25
N THR A 125 9.23 -0.21 -25.05
CA THR A 125 9.02 -1.39 -24.19
C THR A 125 8.79 -1.17 -22.69
N ALA A 126 8.71 0.06 -22.17
CA ALA A 126 8.36 0.31 -20.76
C ALA A 126 7.00 -0.30 -20.35
N GLU A 127 6.05 -0.38 -21.28
CA GLU A 127 4.74 -1.03 -21.14
C GLU A 127 4.79 -2.54 -20.83
N ARG A 128 5.96 -3.19 -21.02
CA ARG A 128 6.16 -4.58 -20.60
C ARG A 128 6.24 -4.74 -19.09
N TYR A 129 6.54 -3.66 -18.36
CA TYR A 129 6.76 -3.67 -16.91
C TYR A 129 5.63 -2.98 -16.13
N ILE A 130 4.94 -2.02 -16.76
CA ILE A 130 3.86 -1.26 -16.12
C ILE A 130 2.66 -1.27 -17.06
N GLU A 131 1.48 -1.51 -16.48
CA GLU A 131 0.22 -1.49 -17.22
C GLU A 131 0.07 -0.17 -18.02
N PRO A 132 -0.30 -0.23 -19.32
CA PRO A 132 -0.24 0.94 -20.21
C PRO A 132 -0.98 2.19 -19.71
N ARG A 133 -2.19 2.05 -19.15
CA ARG A 133 -2.97 3.18 -18.63
C ARG A 133 -2.27 3.82 -17.42
N LEU A 134 -1.75 3.01 -16.51
CA LEU A 134 -0.96 3.46 -15.37
C LEU A 134 0.33 4.15 -15.82
N LEU A 135 1.05 3.57 -16.77
CA LEU A 135 2.29 4.15 -17.32
C LEU A 135 2.04 5.54 -17.94
N ALA A 136 0.99 5.67 -18.76
CA ALA A 136 0.62 6.95 -19.37
C ALA A 136 0.26 8.02 -18.31
N ALA A 137 -0.45 7.64 -17.25
CA ALA A 137 -0.78 8.55 -16.15
C ALA A 137 0.45 8.96 -15.34
N LEU A 138 1.36 8.02 -15.04
CA LEU A 138 2.62 8.30 -14.35
C LEU A 138 3.52 9.22 -15.18
N ASN A 139 3.65 8.97 -16.49
CA ASN A 139 4.43 9.82 -17.39
C ASN A 139 3.93 11.28 -17.39
N ARG A 140 2.61 11.50 -17.41
CA ARG A 140 2.03 12.84 -17.28
C ARG A 140 2.36 13.49 -15.93
N CYS A 141 2.32 12.71 -14.84
CA CYS A 141 2.71 13.16 -13.51
C CYS A 141 4.18 13.58 -13.45
N HIS A 142 5.09 12.74 -13.96
CA HIS A 142 6.53 13.00 -13.99
C HIS A 142 6.88 14.22 -14.84
N ARG A 143 6.23 14.37 -16.00
CA ARG A 143 6.38 15.56 -16.85
C ARG A 143 5.96 16.83 -16.10
N ALA A 144 4.78 16.84 -15.49
CA ALA A 144 4.30 17.98 -14.71
C ALA A 144 5.22 18.29 -13.52
N GLN A 145 5.76 17.25 -12.86
CA GLN A 145 6.74 17.41 -11.78
C GLN A 145 8.03 18.06 -12.28
N LYS A 146 8.59 17.56 -13.39
CA LYS A 146 9.83 18.08 -13.99
C LYS A 146 9.69 19.53 -14.45
N LEU A 147 8.51 19.91 -14.95
CA LEU A 147 8.21 21.27 -15.42
C LEU A 147 7.78 22.22 -14.29
N GLY A 148 7.60 21.73 -13.06
CA GLY A 148 7.06 22.54 -11.96
C GLY A 148 5.57 22.90 -12.11
N GLU A 149 4.86 22.29 -13.05
CA GLU A 149 3.47 22.59 -13.38
C GLU A 149 2.50 21.82 -12.48
N PRO A 150 1.35 22.41 -12.07
CA PRO A 150 0.35 21.67 -11.33
C PRO A 150 -0.25 20.54 -12.19
N LEU A 151 -0.53 19.38 -11.60
CA LEU A 151 -1.34 18.35 -12.26
C LEU A 151 -2.83 18.64 -11.98
N PRO A 152 -3.66 18.96 -12.99
CA PRO A 152 -5.07 19.30 -12.78
C PRO A 152 -5.84 18.15 -12.11
N ARG A 153 -6.91 18.49 -11.37
CA ARG A 153 -7.71 17.49 -10.64
C ARG A 153 -8.21 16.33 -11.51
N PRO A 154 -8.71 16.53 -12.76
CA PRO A 154 -9.08 15.41 -13.62
C PRO A 154 -7.92 14.45 -13.91
N ALA A 155 -6.72 14.97 -14.13
CA ALA A 155 -5.52 14.16 -14.37
C ALA A 155 -5.02 13.46 -13.10
N ARG A 156 -5.14 14.10 -11.92
CA ARG A 156 -4.89 13.43 -10.63
C ARG A 156 -5.86 12.29 -10.38
N ARG A 157 -7.15 12.48 -10.71
CA ARG A 157 -8.17 11.43 -10.62
C ARG A 157 -7.84 10.28 -11.55
N GLU A 158 -7.47 10.58 -12.79
CA GLU A 158 -7.08 9.56 -13.77
C GLU A 158 -5.88 8.73 -13.29
N LEU A 159 -4.85 9.39 -12.73
CA LEU A 159 -3.71 8.69 -12.13
C LEU A 159 -4.12 7.83 -10.93
N PHE A 160 -4.92 8.37 -10.03
CA PHE A 160 -5.42 7.62 -8.88
C PHE A 160 -6.19 6.38 -9.33
N GLU A 161 -7.12 6.55 -10.27
CA GLU A 161 -7.97 5.48 -10.79
C GLU A 161 -7.16 4.43 -11.56
N ALA A 162 -6.21 4.84 -12.40
CA ALA A 162 -5.35 3.92 -13.13
C ALA A 162 -4.55 3.04 -12.16
N PHE A 163 -3.95 3.64 -11.13
CA PHE A 163 -3.24 2.89 -10.10
C PHE A 163 -4.19 1.95 -9.35
N PHE A 164 -5.32 2.50 -8.89
CA PHE A 164 -6.28 1.78 -8.05
C PHE A 164 -6.93 0.59 -8.77
N LEU A 165 -7.35 0.75 -10.03
CA LEU A 165 -7.94 -0.36 -10.78
C LEU A 165 -6.90 -1.46 -11.08
N TRP A 166 -5.67 -1.06 -11.38
CA TRP A 166 -4.58 -1.99 -11.60
C TRP A 166 -4.27 -2.81 -10.34
N GLU A 167 -4.09 -2.17 -9.17
CA GLU A 167 -3.82 -2.91 -7.93
C GLU A 167 -4.98 -3.83 -7.53
N GLN A 168 -6.23 -3.42 -7.76
CA GLN A 168 -7.40 -4.26 -7.46
C GLN A 168 -7.41 -5.53 -8.31
N THR A 169 -6.98 -5.42 -9.57
CA THR A 169 -6.95 -6.54 -10.52
C THR A 169 -5.74 -7.46 -10.28
N ALA A 170 -4.55 -6.88 -10.13
CA ALA A 170 -3.29 -7.63 -10.11
C ALA A 170 -2.91 -8.14 -8.71
N ILE A 171 -3.32 -7.45 -7.64
CA ILE A 171 -2.82 -7.68 -6.28
C ILE A 171 -3.96 -7.96 -5.31
N VAL A 172 -4.80 -6.94 -5.06
CA VAL A 172 -5.73 -6.93 -3.92
C VAL A 172 -6.84 -7.95 -4.11
N GLY A 173 -7.51 -7.98 -5.26
CA GLY A 173 -8.62 -8.91 -5.53
C GLY A 173 -8.22 -10.38 -5.32
N PRO A 174 -7.24 -10.89 -6.07
CA PRO A 174 -6.79 -12.28 -5.94
C PRO A 174 -6.29 -12.63 -4.53
N ALA A 175 -5.62 -11.70 -3.85
CA ALA A 175 -5.11 -11.94 -2.51
C ALA A 175 -6.21 -11.95 -1.43
N VAL A 176 -7.22 -11.09 -1.56
CA VAL A 176 -8.39 -11.08 -0.67
C VAL A 176 -9.18 -12.38 -0.83
N GLU A 177 -9.39 -12.84 -2.06
CA GLU A 177 -10.05 -14.14 -2.34
C GLU A 177 -9.31 -15.29 -1.65
N ARG A 178 -8.00 -15.42 -1.88
CA ARG A 178 -7.17 -16.45 -1.22
C ARG A 178 -7.22 -16.37 0.30
N ALA A 179 -7.19 -15.17 0.88
CA ALA A 179 -7.24 -15.00 2.34
C ALA A 179 -8.60 -15.43 2.92
N LEU A 180 -9.69 -15.18 2.20
CA LEU A 180 -11.04 -15.55 2.62
C LEU A 180 -11.30 -17.05 2.48
N ASP A 181 -10.76 -17.68 1.45
CA ASP A 181 -10.87 -19.13 1.24
C ASP A 181 -10.08 -19.92 2.29
N ALA A 182 -8.96 -19.37 2.76
CA ALA A 182 -8.16 -19.95 3.84
C ALA A 182 -8.76 -19.74 5.25
N LEU A 183 -9.76 -18.86 5.40
CA LEU A 183 -10.39 -18.56 6.68
C LEU A 183 -11.61 -19.45 6.92
N ASP A 184 -11.38 -20.59 7.54
CA ASP A 184 -12.43 -21.49 8.02
C ASP A 184 -12.96 -21.03 9.39
N TRP A 185 -13.54 -19.84 9.43
CA TRP A 185 -14.24 -19.36 10.62
C TRP A 185 -15.44 -18.46 10.26
N PRO A 186 -16.63 -19.03 10.04
CA PRO A 186 -17.77 -18.30 9.45
C PRO A 186 -18.16 -17.00 10.17
N LEU A 187 -18.10 -16.99 11.51
CA LEU A 187 -18.42 -15.79 12.29
C LEU A 187 -17.38 -14.69 12.07
N ILE A 188 -16.09 -15.03 12.14
CA ILE A 188 -15.02 -14.05 11.91
C ILE A 188 -15.01 -13.60 10.47
N ARG A 189 -15.21 -14.51 9.51
CA ARG A 189 -15.34 -14.17 8.08
C ARG A 189 -16.43 -13.13 7.87
N ARG A 190 -17.62 -13.32 8.47
CA ARG A 190 -18.73 -12.35 8.38
C ARG A 190 -18.38 -10.97 8.94
N VAL A 191 -17.66 -10.90 10.06
CA VAL A 191 -17.23 -9.64 10.68
C VAL A 191 -16.13 -8.98 9.84
N ALA A 192 -15.14 -9.77 9.40
CA ALA A 192 -13.99 -9.30 8.64
C ALA A 192 -14.36 -8.74 7.27
N LEU A 193 -15.45 -9.23 6.66
CA LEU A 193 -15.99 -8.74 5.39
C LEU A 193 -16.76 -7.42 5.51
N ARG A 194 -16.98 -6.91 6.72
CA ARG A 194 -17.76 -5.68 6.93
C ARG A 194 -16.96 -4.59 7.66
N PRO A 195 -15.73 -4.26 7.20
CA PRO A 195 -14.96 -3.20 7.82
C PRO A 195 -15.67 -1.85 7.71
N ARG A 196 -15.56 -1.06 8.77
CA ARG A 196 -15.93 0.36 8.78
C ARG A 196 -14.67 1.20 8.61
N ILE A 197 -14.37 1.60 7.37
CA ILE A 197 -13.18 2.40 7.08
C ILE A 197 -13.40 3.84 7.54
N ALA A 198 -12.49 4.33 8.38
CA ALA A 198 -12.51 5.68 8.92
C ALA A 198 -11.09 6.27 8.87
N PHE A 199 -10.70 6.80 7.71
CA PHE A 199 -9.42 7.48 7.61
C PHE A 199 -9.42 8.77 8.42
N ALA A 200 -8.24 9.14 8.92
CA ALA A 200 -8.07 10.28 9.80
C ALA A 200 -8.52 11.62 9.19
N TYR A 201 -8.53 11.73 7.86
CA TYR A 201 -9.01 12.91 7.14
C TYR A 201 -10.52 12.90 6.86
N PHE A 202 -11.25 11.82 7.16
CA PHE A 202 -12.70 11.83 7.04
C PHE A 202 -13.29 12.76 8.10
N THR A 203 -14.11 13.72 7.67
CA THR A 203 -14.90 14.55 8.58
C THR A 203 -15.95 13.68 9.28
N ARG A 204 -16.47 14.15 10.44
CA ARG A 204 -17.49 13.42 11.22
C ARG A 204 -18.64 12.93 10.30
N ARG A 205 -19.02 11.65 10.44
CA ARG A 205 -20.08 10.94 9.67
C ARG A 205 -19.76 10.59 8.20
N ARG A 206 -18.49 10.58 7.78
CA ARG A 206 -18.08 10.14 6.43
C ARG A 206 -17.29 8.83 6.41
N ASP A 207 -17.48 7.99 7.42
CA ASP A 207 -16.95 6.63 7.39
C ASP A 207 -17.59 5.80 6.28
N MET A 208 -16.88 4.78 5.82
CA MET A 208 -17.32 3.90 4.75
C MET A 208 -17.50 2.49 5.28
N GLN A 209 -18.76 2.11 5.50
CA GLN A 209 -19.15 0.80 6.00
C GLN A 209 -19.30 -0.20 4.85
N PHE A 210 -18.44 -1.22 4.78
CA PHE A 210 -18.55 -2.33 3.83
C PHE A 210 -19.72 -3.27 4.15
N ALA A 211 -20.50 -3.61 3.13
CA ALA A 211 -21.47 -4.69 3.16
C ALA A 211 -20.78 -6.04 2.89
N ASP A 212 -19.84 -6.04 1.95
CA ASP A 212 -18.97 -7.15 1.62
C ASP A 212 -17.63 -6.68 1.02
N PHE A 213 -16.56 -6.73 1.80
CA PHE A 213 -15.22 -6.37 1.35
C PHE A 213 -14.70 -7.29 0.24
N ALA A 214 -15.27 -8.49 0.03
CA ALA A 214 -14.94 -9.35 -1.11
C ALA A 214 -15.49 -8.80 -2.43
N SER A 215 -16.48 -7.90 -2.40
CA SER A 215 -17.03 -7.28 -3.60
C SER A 215 -16.04 -6.29 -4.23
N THR A 216 -15.50 -6.67 -5.39
CA THR A 216 -14.62 -5.79 -6.19
C THR A 216 -15.31 -4.47 -6.54
N ARG A 217 -16.59 -4.52 -6.90
CA ARG A 217 -17.39 -3.32 -7.19
C ARG A 217 -17.44 -2.37 -5.98
N GLU A 218 -17.70 -2.89 -4.80
CA GLU A 218 -17.78 -2.08 -3.57
C GLU A 218 -16.42 -1.50 -3.17
N ARG A 219 -15.33 -2.28 -3.32
CA ARG A 219 -13.97 -1.77 -3.11
C ARG A 219 -13.65 -0.63 -4.08
N ILE A 220 -14.01 -0.77 -5.36
CA ILE A 220 -13.80 0.26 -6.37
C ILE A 220 -14.57 1.54 -6.01
N GLU A 221 -15.87 1.42 -5.76
CA GLU A 221 -16.75 2.53 -5.39
C GLU A 221 -16.19 3.31 -4.19
N LYS A 222 -15.79 2.61 -3.13
CA LYS A 222 -15.31 3.24 -1.90
C LYS A 222 -13.90 3.79 -2.00
N GLY A 223 -13.02 3.15 -2.75
CA GLY A 223 -11.69 3.71 -3.01
C GLY A 223 -11.77 5.02 -3.79
N LEU A 224 -12.61 5.08 -4.83
CA LEU A 224 -12.86 6.32 -5.56
C LEU A 224 -13.54 7.37 -4.66
N ARG A 225 -14.43 6.96 -3.77
CA ARG A 225 -15.02 7.86 -2.77
C ARG A 225 -13.96 8.40 -1.80
N ALA A 226 -13.01 7.57 -1.35
CA ALA A 226 -11.91 8.01 -0.49
C ALA A 226 -11.06 9.10 -1.16
N TYR A 227 -10.81 8.96 -2.46
CA TYR A 227 -10.14 9.97 -3.29
C TYR A 227 -10.94 11.25 -3.41
N GLU A 228 -12.25 11.17 -3.69
CA GLU A 228 -13.11 12.35 -3.77
C GLU A 228 -13.14 13.12 -2.47
N LEU A 229 -13.19 12.42 -1.34
CA LEU A 229 -13.12 13.03 0.00
C LEU A 229 -11.78 13.70 0.25
N ALA A 230 -10.67 13.09 -0.19
CA ALA A 230 -9.34 13.68 -0.05
C ALA A 230 -9.23 15.00 -0.83
N GLU A 231 -9.71 15.03 -2.06
CA GLU A 231 -9.76 16.26 -2.89
C GLU A 231 -10.70 17.32 -2.28
N GLN A 232 -11.84 16.93 -1.71
CA GLN A 232 -12.78 17.86 -1.06
C GLN A 232 -12.22 18.48 0.22
N VAL A 233 -11.50 17.71 1.03
CA VAL A 233 -10.90 18.16 2.29
C VAL A 233 -9.67 19.04 2.01
N GLY A 234 -8.97 18.78 0.91
CA GLY A 234 -7.70 19.41 0.55
C GLY A 234 -6.51 18.53 0.93
N LEU A 235 -5.60 18.32 -0.03
CA LEU A 235 -4.52 17.33 0.10
C LEU A 235 -3.52 17.66 1.22
N GLN A 236 -3.30 18.94 1.51
CA GLN A 236 -2.48 19.37 2.64
C GLN A 236 -3.09 18.94 3.98
N GLN A 237 -4.41 19.08 4.13
CA GLN A 237 -5.11 18.66 5.34
C GLN A 237 -5.13 17.12 5.46
N VAL A 238 -5.21 16.41 4.33
CA VAL A 238 -5.08 14.95 4.28
C VAL A 238 -3.69 14.53 4.79
N GLU A 239 -2.61 15.13 4.26
CA GLU A 239 -1.24 14.87 4.70
C GLU A 239 -1.04 15.15 6.20
N GLN A 240 -1.51 16.30 6.70
CA GLN A 240 -1.43 16.62 8.12
C GLN A 240 -2.19 15.63 9.01
N ALA A 241 -3.29 15.05 8.51
CA ALA A 241 -4.10 14.10 9.25
C ALA A 241 -3.36 12.78 9.53
N LEU A 242 -2.23 12.48 8.85
CA LEU A 242 -1.36 11.34 9.19
C LEU A 242 -0.91 11.37 10.67
N ARG A 243 -0.73 12.56 11.27
CA ARG A 243 -0.39 12.70 12.71
C ARG A 243 -1.42 12.06 13.64
N ARG A 244 -2.69 12.02 13.25
CA ARG A 244 -3.80 11.57 14.10
C ARG A 244 -3.77 10.06 14.38
N TYR A 245 -3.04 9.28 13.59
CA TYR A 245 -2.89 7.85 13.87
C TYR A 245 -1.93 7.56 15.03
N GLY A 246 -1.01 8.48 15.37
CA GLY A 246 -0.04 8.28 16.44
C GLY A 246 1.00 7.18 16.20
N VAL A 247 1.16 6.73 14.95
CA VAL A 247 2.08 5.63 14.57
C VAL A 247 3.41 6.12 14.00
N LEU A 248 3.39 7.23 13.24
CA LEU A 248 4.60 7.80 12.65
C LEU A 248 5.41 8.59 13.69
N PRO A 249 6.75 8.50 13.68
CA PRO A 249 7.59 9.15 14.69
C PRO A 249 7.61 10.69 14.52
N PRO A 250 7.86 11.46 15.59
CA PRO A 250 7.97 12.93 15.50
C PRO A 250 9.00 13.41 14.48
N ALA A 251 10.10 12.68 14.31
CA ALA A 251 11.14 13.01 13.33
C ALA A 251 10.60 13.10 11.89
N PHE A 252 9.73 12.17 11.50
CA PHE A 252 9.06 12.19 10.19
C PHE A 252 8.26 13.48 9.97
N PHE A 253 7.61 14.01 11.01
CA PHE A 253 6.80 15.21 10.90
C PHE A 253 7.58 16.53 10.99
N ARG A 254 8.85 16.48 11.40
CA ARG A 254 9.75 17.64 11.37
C ARG A 254 10.37 17.82 9.99
N ASP A 255 10.86 16.73 9.42
CA ASP A 255 11.44 16.69 8.08
C ASP A 255 11.29 15.27 7.50
N SER A 256 10.23 15.08 6.71
CA SER A 256 9.90 13.79 6.10
C SER A 256 10.90 13.37 5.03
N VAL A 257 11.54 14.33 4.35
CA VAL A 257 12.51 14.07 3.29
C VAL A 257 13.79 13.52 3.91
N SER A 258 14.33 14.20 4.91
CA SER A 258 15.52 13.72 5.63
C SER A 258 15.25 12.40 6.34
N TYR A 259 14.08 12.26 6.99
CA TYR A 259 13.69 11.00 7.63
C TYR A 259 13.66 9.82 6.65
N PHE A 260 13.06 10.01 5.46
CA PHE A 260 13.03 8.97 4.45
C PHE A 260 14.44 8.66 3.91
N GLY A 261 15.26 9.69 3.67
CA GLY A 261 16.65 9.53 3.24
C GLY A 261 17.49 8.68 4.20
N GLU A 262 17.39 8.96 5.50
CA GLU A 262 18.06 8.18 6.56
C GLU A 262 17.55 6.74 6.64
N LEU A 263 16.23 6.55 6.57
CA LEU A 263 15.61 5.22 6.55
C LEU A 263 16.14 4.40 5.36
N ARG A 264 16.09 4.97 4.16
CA ARG A 264 16.56 4.34 2.93
C ARG A 264 18.05 4.01 3.01
N GLY A 265 18.88 4.96 3.44
CA GLY A 265 20.32 4.76 3.59
C GLY A 265 20.65 3.62 4.55
N ARG A 266 19.98 3.57 5.71
CA ARG A 266 20.16 2.51 6.71
C ARG A 266 19.79 1.13 6.17
N LEU A 267 18.67 1.01 5.46
CA LEU A 267 18.20 -0.26 4.92
C LEU A 267 19.06 -0.78 3.78
N LEU A 268 19.56 0.11 2.92
CA LEU A 268 20.47 -0.26 1.84
C LEU A 268 21.86 -0.65 2.37
N ALA A 269 22.37 0.05 3.38
CA ALA A 269 23.65 -0.29 4.01
C ALA A 269 23.62 -1.62 4.79
N ALA A 270 22.44 -2.02 5.27
CA ALA A 270 22.25 -3.28 5.98
C ALA A 270 22.16 -4.50 5.05
N GLN A 271 22.15 -4.33 3.72
CA GLN A 271 22.23 -5.47 2.81
C GLN A 271 23.64 -6.07 2.79
N PRO A 272 23.80 -7.37 3.05
CA PRO A 272 25.09 -8.02 2.87
C PRO A 272 25.53 -7.90 1.41
N SER A 273 26.78 -7.50 1.20
CA SER A 273 27.39 -7.40 -0.13
C SER A 273 27.35 -8.78 -0.80
N SER A 274 26.48 -8.95 -1.79
CA SER A 274 26.42 -10.13 -2.65
C SER A 274 27.63 -10.13 -3.61
N SER A 275 28.84 -10.24 -3.07
CA SER A 275 30.09 -10.26 -3.86
C SER A 275 31.15 -11.20 -3.26
N ALA A 276 30.74 -12.30 -2.63
CA ALA A 276 31.65 -13.31 -2.09
C ALA A 276 31.23 -14.78 -2.39
N PHE A 277 30.59 -15.02 -3.53
CA PHE A 277 30.38 -16.38 -4.06
C PHE A 277 30.74 -16.41 -5.55
N SER A 278 32.04 -16.40 -5.83
CA SER A 278 32.68 -16.88 -7.05
C SER A 278 34.19 -16.91 -6.81
N ALA A 279 34.63 -17.85 -5.97
CA ALA A 279 36.01 -18.31 -5.90
C ALA A 279 36.04 -19.63 -5.13
N SER A 280 35.78 -20.73 -5.84
CA SER A 280 36.31 -22.08 -5.59
C SER A 280 35.96 -22.94 -6.79
#